data_AF-A0A956KQW9-F1
#
_entry.id   AF-A0A956KQW9-F1
#
_cell.length_a   1.000
_cell.length_b   1.000
_cell.length_c   1.000
_cell.angle_alpha   90.00
_cell.angle_beta   90.00
_cell.angle_gamma   90.00
#
_symmetry.space_group_name_H-M   'P 1'
#
loop_
_entity.id
_entity.type
_entity.pdbx_description
1 polymer ?
#
loop_
_entity_poly.entity_id
_entity_poly.type
_entity_poly.pdbx_seq_one_letter_code
_entity_poly.pdbx_strand_id
1 'polypeptide(L)' 'MTSDGDASRKNETTRTLWLVLALLVLLVLALLSRCERQALRVASFNIETYPQKGAEQERWAFATLESLDASIVALQEI' A
#
# COMPACT_ATOMS: atom_id res chain seq x y z
N MET A 1 40.63 -38.12 19.43
CA MET A 1 40.68 -36.67 19.70
C MET A 1 40.11 -35.89 18.52
N THR A 2 38.81 -36.01 18.26
CA THR A 2 38.10 -35.28 17.17
C THR A 2 36.75 -34.69 17.61
N SER A 3 36.37 -34.85 18.88
CA SER A 3 35.03 -34.51 19.37
C SER A 3 34.80 -33.00 19.57
N ASP A 4 35.85 -32.22 19.85
CA ASP A 4 35.70 -30.79 20.17
C ASP A 4 35.53 -29.90 18.92
N GLY A 5 36.10 -30.31 17.78
CA GLY A 5 36.04 -29.54 16.54
C GLY A 5 34.67 -29.56 15.84
N ASP A 6 33.81 -30.53 16.19
CA ASP A 6 32.45 -30.65 15.65
C ASP A 6 31.43 -29.86 16.49
N ALA A 7 31.61 -29.83 17.81
CA ALA A 7 30.79 -29.03 18.71
C ALA A 7 31.00 -27.52 18.50
N SER A 8 32.24 -27.08 18.29
CA SER A 8 32.55 -25.67 18.00
C SER A 8 31.93 -25.20 16.69
N ARG A 9 32.01 -26.02 15.63
CA ARG A 9 31.39 -25.71 14.32
C ARG A 9 29.86 -25.64 14.37
N LYS A 10 29.21 -26.51 15.15
CA LYS A 10 27.74 -26.45 15.37
C LYS A 10 27.30 -25.19 16.10
N ASN A 11 28.10 -24.71 17.05
CA ASN A 11 27.81 -23.48 17.78
C ASN A 11 27.99 -22.23 16.92
N GLU A 12 29.02 -22.19 16.09
CA GLU A 12 29.28 -21.09 15.15
C GLU A 12 28.21 -21.01 14.06
N THR A 13 27.81 -22.14 13.49
CA THR A 13 26.73 -22.19 12.49
C THR A 13 25.39 -21.77 13.08
N THR A 14 25.06 -22.20 14.29
CA THR A 14 23.82 -21.80 14.97
C THR A 14 23.80 -20.30 15.27
N ARG A 15 24.91 -19.73 15.75
CA ARG A 15 25.05 -18.28 15.97
C ARG A 15 24.90 -17.49 14.68
N THR A 16 25.54 -17.95 13.61
CA THR A 16 25.46 -17.32 12.29
C THR A 16 24.02 -17.35 11.76
N LEU A 17 23.32 -18.47 11.95
CA LEU A 17 21.91 -18.63 11.57
C LEU A 17 21.01 -17.61 12.28
N TRP A 18 21.18 -17.45 13.59
CA TRP A 18 20.41 -16.46 14.37
C TRP A 18 20.71 -15.03 13.95
N LEU A 19 21.97 -14.71 13.64
CA LEU A 19 22.36 -13.38 13.16
C LEU A 19 21.73 -13.08 11.79
N VAL A 20 21.76 -14.04 10.87
CA VAL A 20 21.11 -13.90 9.56
C VAL A 20 19.60 -13.72 9.72
N LEU A 21 18.96 -14.50 10.59
CA LEU A 21 17.53 -14.38 10.84
C LEU A 21 17.18 -13.00 11.42
N ALA A 22 17.95 -12.51 12.40
CA ALA A 22 17.77 -11.19 12.97
C ALA A 22 17.93 -10.08 11.91
N LEU A 23 18.93 -10.20 11.03
CA LEU A 23 19.14 -9.29 9.91
C LEU A 23 17.96 -9.28 8.93
N LEU A 24 17.41 -10.45 8.59
CA LEU A 24 16.24 -10.56 7.71
C LEU A 24 15.01 -9.90 8.34
N VAL A 25 14.78 -10.11 9.64
CA VAL A 25 13.66 -9.47 10.35
C VAL A 25 13.82 -7.94 10.35
N LEU A 26 15.03 -7.44 10.65
CA LEU A 26 15.30 -6.00 10.61
C LEU A 26 15.12 -5.41 9.20
N LEU A 27 15.51 -6.14 8.16
CA LEU A 27 15.29 -5.73 6.77
C LEU A 27 13.80 -5.61 6.45
N VAL A 28 12.99 -6.60 6.84
CA VAL A 28 11.53 -6.57 6.63
C VAL A 28 10.90 -5.38 7.37
N LEU A 29 11.29 -5.14 8.63
CA LEU A 29 10.79 -4.00 9.39
C LEU A 29 11.19 -2.66 8.76
N ALA A 30 12.42 -2.55 8.25
CA ALA A 30 12.87 -1.37 7.53
C ALA A 30 12.07 -1.12 6.25
N LEU A 31 11.75 -2.17 5.48
CA LEU A 31 10.91 -2.08 4.29
C LEU A 31 9.47 -1.65 4.64
N LEU A 32 8.88 -2.23 5.69
CA LEU A 32 7.54 -1.87 6.15
C LEU A 32 7.48 -0.43 6.69
N SER A 33 8.54 0.06 7.32
CA SER A 33 8.62 1.45 7.80
C SER A 33 8.62 2.48 6.66
N ARG A 34 9.02 2.06 5.45
CA ARG A 34 9.04 2.88 4.24
C ARG A 34 7.79 2.73 3.39
N CYS A 35 6.83 1.90 3.78
CA CYS A 35 5.50 1.91 3.17
C CYS A 35 4.78 3.19 3.61
N GLU A 36 4.96 4.27 2.84
CA GLU A 36 4.15 5.46 2.97
C GLU A 36 2.68 5.09 2.73
N ARG A 37 1.82 5.44 3.68
CA ARG A 37 0.37 5.37 3.47
C ARG A 37 -0.02 6.50 2.54
N GLN A 38 0.07 6.27 1.23
CA GLN A 38 -0.55 7.17 0.28
C GLN A 38 -2.07 7.09 0.49
N ALA A 39 -2.67 8.23 0.85
CA ALA A 39 -4.12 8.34 0.97
C ALA A 39 -4.73 8.31 -0.44
N LEU A 40 -5.23 7.14 -0.85
CA LEU A 40 -5.98 7.02 -2.09
C LEU A 40 -7.34 7.68 -1.90
N ARG A 41 -7.60 8.75 -2.65
CA ARG A 41 -8.90 9.43 -2.64
C ARG A 41 -9.75 8.89 -3.79
N VAL A 42 -10.89 8.30 -3.44
CA VAL A 42 -11.85 7.73 -4.38
C VAL A 42 -13.17 8.48 -4.25
N ALA A 43 -13.68 8.97 -5.37
CA ALA A 43 -14.99 9.59 -5.46
C ALA A 43 -15.94 8.70 -6.27
N SER A 44 -17.19 8.59 -5.80
CA SER A 44 -18.28 7.94 -6.53
C SER A 44 -19.34 8.99 -6.82
N PHE A 45 -19.82 9.03 -8.05
CA PHE A 45 -20.74 10.06 -8.52
C PHE A 45 -21.81 9.46 -9.43
N ASN A 46 -23.07 9.75 -9.11
CA ASN A 46 -24.24 9.37 -9.90
C ASN A 46 -24.73 10.64 -10.61
N ILE A 47 -24.74 10.60 -11.95
CA ILE A 47 -25.08 11.78 -12.77
C ILE A 47 -26.59 12.05 -12.76
N GLU A 48 -27.42 11.01 -12.75
CA GLU A 48 -28.90 11.13 -12.77
C GLU A 48 -29.44 11.85 -11.52
N THR A 49 -28.77 11.65 -10.38
CA THR A 49 -29.16 12.26 -9.09
C THR A 49 -28.74 13.74 -8.98
N TYR A 50 -28.05 14.29 -9.98
CA TYR A 50 -27.57 15.67 -9.91
C TYR A 50 -28.75 16.67 -9.92
N PRO A 51 -28.79 17.66 -9.01
CA PRO A 51 -29.98 18.47 -8.74
C PRO A 51 -30.40 19.40 -9.89
N GLN A 52 -29.52 19.63 -10.87
CA GLN A 52 -29.84 20.39 -12.08
C GLN A 52 -30.30 19.42 -13.17
N LYS A 53 -31.46 19.67 -13.77
CA LYS A 53 -32.00 18.88 -14.90
C LYS A 53 -31.79 19.61 -16.22
N GLY A 54 -31.53 18.86 -17.29
CA GLY A 54 -31.47 19.37 -18.67
C GLY A 54 -30.05 19.46 -19.23
N ALA A 55 -29.87 20.17 -20.35
CA ALA A 55 -28.62 20.19 -21.13
C ALA A 55 -27.39 20.70 -20.35
N GLU A 56 -27.56 21.35 -19.20
CA GLU A 56 -26.45 21.79 -18.36
C GLU A 56 -26.05 20.79 -17.26
N GLN A 57 -26.89 19.77 -16.98
CA GLN A 57 -26.66 18.79 -15.90
C GLN A 57 -25.30 18.13 -16.01
N GLU A 58 -24.97 17.61 -17.20
CA GLU A 58 -23.68 17.00 -17.49
C GLU A 58 -22.53 17.97 -17.28
N ARG A 59 -22.67 19.22 -17.75
CA ARG A 59 -21.62 20.23 -17.65
C ARG A 59 -21.27 20.57 -16.20
N TRP A 60 -22.27 20.70 -15.33
CA TRP A 60 -22.06 20.97 -13.91
C TRP A 60 -21.60 19.72 -13.13
N ALA A 61 -22.08 18.53 -13.52
CA ALA A 61 -21.58 17.26 -12.99
C ALA A 61 -20.08 17.10 -13.27
N PHE A 62 -19.65 17.31 -14.52
CA PHE A 62 -18.23 17.26 -14.90
C PHE A 62 -17.40 18.34 -14.20
N ALA A 63 -17.90 19.57 -14.10
CA ALA A 63 -17.21 20.63 -13.34
C ALA A 63 -17.03 20.28 -11.86
N THR A 64 -18.01 19.59 -11.25
CA THR A 64 -17.91 19.09 -9.88
C THR A 64 -16.83 18.01 -9.77
N LEU A 65 -16.81 17.05 -10.70
CA LEU A 65 -15.81 15.99 -10.74
C LEU A 65 -14.39 16.52 -10.92
N GLU A 66 -14.20 17.54 -11.78
CA GLU A 66 -12.91 18.23 -11.93
C GLU A 66 -12.45 18.93 -10.66
N SER A 67 -13.39 19.42 -9.85
CA SER A 67 -13.07 20.05 -8.56
C SER A 67 -12.68 19.05 -7.47
N LEU A 68 -12.95 17.74 -7.67
CA LEU A 68 -12.59 16.71 -6.71
C LEU A 68 -11.11 16.38 -6.85
N ASP A 69 -10.35 16.60 -5.77
CA ASP A 69 -8.99 16.08 -5.61
C ASP A 69 -9.02 14.58 -5.32
N ALA A 70 -9.58 13.80 -6.25
CA ALA A 70 -9.71 12.35 -6.19
C ALA A 70 -8.82 11.69 -7.25
N SER A 71 -8.08 10.66 -6.85
CA SER A 71 -7.22 9.89 -7.75
C SER A 71 -8.02 8.94 -8.65
N ILE A 72 -9.22 8.55 -8.21
CA ILE A 72 -10.12 7.65 -8.93
C ILE A 72 -11.53 8.22 -8.83
N VAL A 73 -12.22 8.30 -9.97
CA VAL A 73 -13.62 8.70 -10.07
C VAL A 73 -14.42 7.55 -10.67
N ALA A 74 -15.45 7.09 -9.95
CA ALA A 74 -16.43 6.13 -10.44
C ALA A 74 -17.72 6.86 -10.82
N LEU A 75 -18.14 6.70 -12.08
CA LEU A 75 -19.38 7.26 -12.61
C LEU A 75 -20.46 6.19 -12.69
N GLN A 76 -21.69 6.56 -12.31
CA GLN A 76 -22.88 5.73 -12.37
C GLN A 76 -23.98 6.44 -13.16
N GLU A 77 -24.81 5.66 -13.86
CA GLU A 77 -25.98 6.16 -14.61
C GLU A 77 -25.59 7.20 -15.68
N ILE A 78 -24.72 6.78 -16.62
CA ILE A 78 -24.34 7.52 -17.84
C ILE A 78 -25.37 7.25 -18.94
#